data_AF-Q950L5-F1
#
_entry.id   AF-Q950L5-F1
#
_cell.length_a   1.000
_cell.length_b   1.000
_cell.length_c   1.000
_cell.angle_alpha   90.00
_cell.angle_beta   90.00
_cell.angle_gamma   90.00
#
_symmetry.space_group_name_H-M   'P 1'
#
loop_
_entity.id
_entity.type
_entity.pdbx_description
1 polymer ?
#
loop_
_entity_poly.entity_id
_entity_poly.type
_entity_poly.pdbx_seq_one_letter_code
_entity_poly.pdbx_strand_id
1 'polypeptide(L)'
;MNKSGIYKITYLPIKSFFYIGSSKNLGKRFKYHYYITKKSSTFLGLFLAIFGRENFSITVIEVCNKDKLESRENYYFKIFHPLLNILTEAKKNASRENFGISPITKLKISKSLMGKKHSLETRIKMSKNRSGINHHYYNKSLSKVTLDAAAEVLGIKIYVYDAKTLTLVNNKPFRSFRETEKNMPIGRKTIQKKLDTGKPFKGFYYYTKSIK
;
A
#
# COMPACT_ATOMS: atom_id res chain seq x y z
N MET A 1 -39.97 10.42 22.06
CA MET A 1 -40.59 9.42 21.16
C MET A 1 -39.70 8.17 21.02
N ASN A 2 -40.12 7.03 21.58
CA ASN A 2 -39.42 5.74 21.45
C ASN A 2 -39.96 4.94 20.24
N LYS A 3 -39.87 5.53 19.05
CA LYS A 3 -40.31 4.92 17.79
C LYS A 3 -39.14 4.87 16.81
N SER A 4 -39.11 3.84 15.98
CA SER A 4 -38.22 3.76 14.82
C SER A 4 -38.86 4.39 13.59
N GLY A 5 -38.05 4.92 12.69
CA GLY A 5 -38.57 5.52 11.46
C GLY A 5 -37.53 6.29 10.66
N ILE A 6 -38.04 6.93 9.60
CA ILE A 6 -37.30 7.80 8.69
C ILE A 6 -37.65 9.26 9.00
N TYR A 7 -36.64 10.12 8.97
CA TYR A 7 -36.79 11.55 9.21
C TYR A 7 -36.02 12.37 8.18
N LYS A 8 -36.46 13.62 8.02
CA LYS A 8 -35.84 14.66 7.20
C LYS A 8 -35.35 15.78 8.09
N ILE A 9 -34.15 16.29 7.84
CA ILE A 9 -33.66 17.56 8.39
C ILE A 9 -33.53 18.54 7.24
N THR A 10 -34.28 19.65 7.26
CA THR A 10 -34.33 20.62 6.16
C THR A 10 -33.69 21.93 6.60
N TYR A 11 -32.77 22.46 5.81
CA TYR A 11 -32.25 23.81 5.96
C TYR A 11 -33.31 24.81 5.50
N LEU A 12 -33.82 25.63 6.42
CA LEU A 12 -34.96 26.52 6.18
C LEU A 12 -34.67 27.60 5.12
N PRO A 13 -33.49 28.24 5.11
CA PRO A 13 -33.17 29.26 4.11
C PRO A 13 -33.11 28.73 2.67
N ILE A 14 -32.73 27.45 2.48
CA ILE A 14 -32.66 26.82 1.14
C ILE A 14 -33.25 25.42 1.23
N LYS A 15 -34.55 25.28 0.96
CA LYS A 15 -35.32 24.04 1.19
C LYS A 15 -34.83 22.83 0.38
N SER A 16 -34.07 23.03 -0.70
CA SER A 16 -33.42 21.93 -1.45
C SER A 16 -32.26 21.30 -0.68
N PHE A 17 -31.70 21.98 0.32
CA PHE A 17 -30.67 21.44 1.22
C PHE A 17 -31.34 20.70 2.37
N PHE A 18 -31.48 19.40 2.22
CA PHE A 18 -31.99 18.55 3.28
C PHE A 18 -31.24 17.23 3.38
N TYR A 19 -31.32 16.64 4.56
CA TYR A 19 -30.78 15.35 4.93
C TYR A 19 -31.93 14.37 5.19
N ILE A 20 -31.79 13.13 4.73
CA ILE A 20 -32.68 12.02 5.10
C ILE A 20 -31.89 11.01 5.93
N GLY A 21 -32.47 10.58 7.03
CA GLY A 21 -31.86 9.62 7.94
C GLY A 21 -32.87 8.63 8.50
N SER A 22 -32.37 7.46 8.92
CA SER A 22 -33.13 6.47 9.68
C SER A 22 -32.68 6.37 11.15
N SER A 23 -33.57 5.91 12.03
CA SER A 23 -33.23 5.60 13.42
C SER A 23 -34.10 4.50 14.02
N LYS A 24 -33.49 3.65 14.87
CA LYS A 24 -34.21 2.71 15.74
C LYS A 24 -34.94 3.42 16.89
N ASN A 25 -34.53 4.64 17.23
CA ASN A 25 -35.16 5.51 18.23
C ASN A 25 -35.00 6.97 17.79
N LEU A 26 -36.08 7.54 17.27
CA LEU A 26 -36.09 8.90 16.72
C LEU A 26 -35.80 9.95 17.80
N GLY A 27 -36.35 9.80 19.02
CA GLY A 27 -36.10 10.74 20.12
C GLY A 27 -34.61 10.85 20.49
N LYS A 28 -33.92 9.71 20.65
CA LYS A 28 -32.46 9.69 20.91
C LYS A 28 -31.68 10.31 19.76
N ARG A 29 -32.09 10.06 18.51
CA ARG A 29 -31.42 10.60 17.32
C ARG A 29 -31.60 12.12 17.21
N PHE A 30 -32.79 12.65 17.48
CA PHE A 30 -33.03 14.09 17.46
C PHE A 30 -32.26 14.79 18.56
N LYS A 31 -32.22 14.20 19.76
CA LYS A 31 -31.37 14.68 20.86
C LYS A 31 -29.89 14.75 20.42
N TYR A 32 -29.38 13.71 19.77
CA TYR A 32 -28.01 13.70 19.24
C TYR A 32 -27.75 14.86 18.26
N HIS A 33 -28.63 15.05 17.27
CA HIS A 33 -28.52 16.16 16.32
C HIS A 33 -28.62 17.53 16.98
N TYR A 34 -29.42 17.65 18.05
CA TYR A 34 -29.59 18.89 18.81
C TYR A 34 -28.38 19.25 19.69
N TYR A 35 -27.53 18.29 20.08
CA TYR A 35 -26.34 18.58 20.91
C TYR A 35 -25.01 18.47 20.15
N ILE A 36 -25.03 18.23 18.84
CA ILE A 36 -23.82 18.09 18.01
C ILE A 36 -22.99 19.38 18.00
N THR A 37 -21.68 19.34 18.23
CA THR A 37 -20.85 20.56 18.28
C THR A 37 -20.00 20.71 17.01
N LYS A 38 -19.29 21.83 16.87
CA LYS A 38 -18.32 22.07 15.79
C LYS A 38 -17.18 21.03 15.75
N LYS A 39 -17.03 20.20 16.79
CA LYS A 39 -16.09 19.06 16.83
C LYS A 39 -16.63 17.79 16.16
N SER A 40 -17.82 17.83 15.54
CA SER A 40 -18.40 16.67 14.86
C SER A 40 -17.54 16.21 13.69
N SER A 41 -17.31 14.90 13.60
CA SER A 41 -16.64 14.25 12.47
C SER A 41 -17.56 13.98 11.28
N THR A 42 -18.86 14.24 11.42
CA THR A 42 -19.85 14.04 10.36
C THR A 42 -20.16 15.34 9.64
N PHE A 43 -20.30 15.30 8.31
CA PHE A 43 -20.63 16.48 7.51
C PHE A 43 -21.93 17.16 7.97
N LEU A 44 -23.01 16.40 8.13
CA LEU A 44 -24.27 16.93 8.65
C LEU A 44 -24.10 17.60 10.01
N GLY A 45 -23.35 16.97 10.92
CA GLY A 45 -23.16 17.52 12.26
C GLY A 45 -22.37 18.83 12.24
N LEU A 46 -21.33 18.91 11.42
CA LEU A 46 -20.58 20.14 11.20
C LEU A 46 -21.47 21.22 10.56
N PHE A 47 -22.27 20.85 9.56
CA PHE A 47 -23.18 21.75 8.86
C PHE A 47 -24.22 22.35 9.83
N LEU A 48 -24.88 21.53 10.65
CA LEU A 48 -25.80 21.99 11.70
C LEU A 48 -25.13 22.94 12.71
N ALA A 49 -23.88 22.67 13.10
CA ALA A 49 -23.17 23.48 14.09
C ALA A 49 -22.63 24.80 13.52
N ILE A 50 -22.36 24.88 12.21
CA ILE A 50 -21.89 26.10 11.53
C ILE A 50 -23.06 27.02 11.22
N PHE A 51 -24.14 26.47 10.64
CA PHE A 51 -25.27 27.26 10.14
C PHE A 51 -26.35 27.55 11.18
N GLY A 52 -26.18 27.09 12.42
CA GLY A 52 -27.13 27.33 13.50
C GLY A 52 -28.35 26.41 13.43
N ARG A 53 -28.72 25.78 14.55
CA ARG A 53 -29.77 24.73 14.57
C ARG A 53 -31.17 25.31 14.37
N GLU A 54 -31.36 26.55 14.78
CA GLU A 54 -32.57 27.34 14.58
C GLU A 54 -32.94 27.47 13.10
N ASN A 55 -31.97 27.35 12.20
CA ASN A 55 -32.18 27.37 10.75
C ASN A 55 -32.58 26.02 10.16
N PHE A 56 -32.90 25.02 10.98
CA PHE A 56 -33.28 23.69 10.54
C PHE A 56 -34.62 23.24 11.12
N SER A 57 -35.38 22.51 10.31
CA SER A 57 -36.56 21.76 10.77
C SER A 57 -36.32 20.26 10.70
N ILE A 58 -36.88 19.52 11.65
CA ILE A 58 -36.89 18.06 11.65
C ILE A 58 -38.32 17.58 11.40
N THR A 59 -38.51 16.74 10.39
CA THR A 59 -39.80 16.14 10.04
C THR A 59 -39.69 14.62 10.07
N VAL A 60 -40.60 13.94 10.75
CA VAL A 60 -40.72 12.48 10.65
C VAL A 60 -41.46 12.18 9.35
N ILE A 61 -40.79 11.49 8.41
CA ILE A 61 -41.39 11.12 7.12
C ILE A 61 -42.26 9.86 7.29
N GLU A 62 -41.75 8.89 8.02
CA GLU A 62 -42.38 7.58 8.18
C GLU A 62 -41.99 6.97 9.52
N VAL A 63 -42.95 6.42 10.26
CA VAL A 63 -42.70 5.52 11.39
C VAL A 63 -42.80 4.10 10.88
N CYS A 64 -41.72 3.32 11.00
CA CYS A 64 -41.65 1.97 10.46
C CYS A 64 -40.86 1.04 11.39
N ASN A 65 -41.01 -0.27 11.19
CA ASN A 65 -40.31 -1.28 11.98
C ASN A 65 -38.79 -1.25 11.71
N LYS A 66 -38.00 -1.67 12.71
CA LYS A 66 -36.53 -1.56 12.70
C LYS A 66 -35.87 -2.33 11.55
N ASP A 67 -36.46 -3.44 11.14
CA ASP A 67 -36.06 -4.28 10.01
C ASP A 67 -36.22 -3.57 8.66
N LYS A 68 -37.17 -2.64 8.55
CA LYS A 68 -37.45 -1.89 7.31
C LYS A 68 -36.64 -0.60 7.16
N LEU A 69 -35.90 -0.16 8.18
CA LEU A 69 -35.23 1.15 8.15
C LEU A 69 -34.32 1.35 6.94
N GLU A 70 -33.52 0.35 6.59
CA GLU A 70 -32.57 0.44 5.48
C GLU A 70 -33.27 0.50 4.12
N SER A 71 -34.29 -0.35 3.90
CA SER A 71 -35.03 -0.34 2.64
C SER A 71 -35.83 0.95 2.46
N ARG A 72 -36.42 1.47 3.55
CA ARG A 72 -37.19 2.73 3.52
C ARG A 72 -36.30 3.96 3.36
N GLU A 73 -35.14 4.00 4.00
CA GLU A 73 -34.17 5.09 3.80
C GLU A 73 -33.70 5.15 2.33
N ASN A 74 -33.34 3.99 1.76
CA ASN A 74 -32.98 3.87 0.35
C ASN A 74 -34.12 4.26 -0.61
N TYR A 75 -35.36 3.89 -0.28
CA TYR A 75 -36.54 4.32 -1.05
C TYR A 75 -36.64 5.85 -1.12
N TYR A 76 -36.46 6.53 0.02
CA TYR A 76 -36.54 7.99 0.05
C TYR A 76 -35.32 8.70 -0.56
N PHE A 77 -34.13 8.10 -0.54
CA PHE A 77 -32.98 8.63 -1.29
C PHE A 77 -33.27 8.68 -2.79
N LYS A 78 -33.82 7.61 -3.36
CA LYS A 78 -34.18 7.53 -4.78
C LYS A 78 -35.26 8.51 -5.21
N ILE A 79 -36.17 8.86 -4.30
CA ILE A 79 -37.25 9.81 -4.60
C ILE A 79 -36.76 11.24 -4.48
N PHE A 80 -36.07 11.55 -3.37
CA PHE A 80 -35.83 12.94 -2.99
C PHE A 80 -34.44 13.47 -3.34
N HIS A 81 -33.44 12.62 -3.55
CA HIS A 81 -32.07 13.06 -3.88
C HIS A 81 -31.50 14.12 -2.90
N PRO A 82 -31.41 13.81 -1.59
CA PRO A 82 -31.04 14.79 -0.55
C PRO A 82 -29.62 15.33 -0.71
N LEU A 83 -29.47 16.66 -0.79
CA LEU A 83 -28.18 17.33 -0.99
C LEU A 83 -27.23 17.28 0.22
N LEU A 84 -27.75 17.06 1.43
CA LEU A 84 -26.91 16.99 2.64
C LEU A 84 -26.44 15.55 2.96
N ASN A 85 -26.87 14.55 2.20
CA ASN A 85 -26.38 13.18 2.33
C ASN A 85 -25.14 13.00 1.46
N ILE A 86 -24.01 12.65 2.07
CA ILE A 86 -22.79 12.27 1.32
C ILE A 86 -22.96 10.91 0.64
N LEU A 87 -23.62 9.98 1.34
CA LEU A 87 -23.90 8.65 0.81
C LEU A 87 -25.30 8.65 0.17
N THR A 88 -25.37 8.19 -1.06
CA THR A 88 -26.62 8.05 -1.83
C THR A 88 -27.35 6.73 -1.58
N GLU A 89 -26.75 5.84 -0.78
CA GLU A 89 -27.32 4.55 -0.39
C GLU A 89 -27.07 4.28 1.10
N ALA A 90 -28.13 3.90 1.81
CA ALA A 90 -28.04 3.34 3.15
C ALA A 90 -27.54 1.90 3.03
N LYS A 91 -26.25 1.70 3.35
CA LYS A 91 -25.66 0.35 3.45
C LYS A 91 -25.24 0.10 4.89
N LYS A 92 -25.73 -0.99 5.49
CA LYS A 92 -25.29 -1.44 6.83
C LYS A 92 -23.78 -1.67 6.94
N ASN A 93 -23.10 -1.93 5.82
CA ASN A 93 -21.67 -2.20 5.74
C ASN A 93 -21.01 -1.41 4.60
N ALA A 94 -21.10 -0.08 4.63
CA ALA A 94 -20.07 0.73 3.97
C ALA A 94 -18.77 0.65 4.80
N SER A 95 -18.29 -0.56 5.12
CA SER A 95 -16.92 -0.70 5.60
C SER A 95 -16.03 -0.19 4.48
N ARG A 96 -15.00 0.58 4.84
CA ARG A 96 -13.96 1.04 3.93
C ARG A 96 -13.22 -0.10 3.22
N GLU A 97 -13.57 -1.36 3.51
CA GLU A 97 -12.96 -2.57 2.99
C GLU A 97 -13.23 -2.78 1.50
N ASN A 98 -14.34 -2.29 0.95
CA ASN A 98 -14.69 -2.48 -0.47
C ASN A 98 -14.62 -1.22 -1.33
N PHE A 99 -14.43 -0.04 -0.75
CA PHE A 99 -14.20 1.17 -1.53
C PHE A 99 -12.71 1.45 -1.60
N GLY A 100 -12.04 0.77 -2.54
CA GLY A 100 -10.69 1.15 -2.93
C GLY A 100 -10.63 2.65 -3.23
N ILE A 101 -9.60 3.33 -2.74
CA ILE A 101 -9.41 4.78 -2.98
C ILE A 101 -9.52 5.03 -4.49
N SER A 102 -10.40 5.95 -4.90
CA SER A 102 -10.61 6.25 -6.31
C SER A 102 -9.29 6.64 -6.99
N PRO A 103 -9.10 6.33 -8.28
CA PRO A 103 -7.86 6.67 -9.00
C PRO A 103 -7.49 8.16 -8.88
N ILE A 104 -8.50 9.04 -8.94
CA ILE A 104 -8.33 10.49 -8.78
C ILE A 104 -7.77 10.83 -7.39
N THR A 105 -8.30 10.22 -6.33
CA THR A 105 -7.82 10.47 -4.97
C THR A 105 -6.42 9.90 -4.77
N LYS A 106 -6.10 8.72 -5.32
CA LYS A 106 -4.73 8.17 -5.32
C LYS A 106 -3.76 9.12 -6.01
N LEU A 107 -4.13 9.68 -7.16
CA LEU A 107 -3.32 10.66 -7.88
C LEU A 107 -3.11 11.95 -7.08
N LYS A 108 -4.15 12.48 -6.44
CA LYS A 108 -4.04 13.68 -5.58
C LYS A 108 -3.08 13.45 -4.41
N ILE A 109 -3.21 12.31 -3.73
CA ILE A 109 -2.31 11.91 -2.63
C ILE A 109 -0.88 11.77 -3.15
N SER A 110 -0.68 11.06 -4.26
CA SER A 110 0.64 10.88 -4.90
C SER A 110 1.28 12.23 -5.23
N LYS A 111 0.56 13.12 -5.90
CA LYS A 111 1.06 14.47 -6.24
C LYS A 111 1.43 15.29 -5.00
N SER A 112 0.65 15.21 -3.93
CA SER A 112 0.92 15.93 -2.68
C SER A 112 2.14 15.41 -1.91
N LEU A 113 2.43 14.11 -2.02
CA LEU A 113 3.56 13.47 -1.33
C LEU A 113 4.85 13.50 -2.15
N MET A 114 4.74 13.61 -3.47
CA MET A 114 5.89 13.65 -4.37
C MET A 114 6.84 14.80 -3.99
N GLY A 115 8.13 14.48 -3.83
CA GLY A 115 9.18 15.46 -3.49
C GLY A 115 9.29 15.82 -2.00
N LYS A 116 8.37 15.35 -1.13
CA LYS A 116 8.51 15.58 0.32
C LYS A 116 9.70 14.79 0.87
N LYS A 117 10.63 15.49 1.52
CA LYS A 117 11.76 14.88 2.23
C LYS A 117 11.42 14.75 3.71
N HIS A 118 11.80 13.63 4.30
CA HIS A 118 11.72 13.45 5.75
C HIS A 118 12.71 14.37 6.47
N SER A 119 12.38 14.77 7.69
CA SER A 119 13.31 15.49 8.56
C SER A 119 14.55 14.65 8.83
N LEU A 120 15.66 15.31 9.19
CA LEU A 120 16.91 14.63 9.52
C LEU A 120 16.71 13.62 10.65
N GLU A 121 15.99 14.02 11.70
CA GLU A 121 15.63 13.17 12.84
C GLU A 121 14.86 11.91 12.41
N THR A 122 13.81 12.09 11.59
CA THR A 122 13.01 10.97 11.08
C THR A 122 13.88 10.02 10.25
N ARG A 123 14.76 10.57 9.40
CA ARG A 123 15.67 9.78 8.56
C ARG A 123 16.65 8.96 9.40
N ILE A 124 17.19 9.53 10.46
CA ILE A 124 18.07 8.82 11.41
C ILE A 124 17.30 7.69 12.10
N LYS A 125 16.08 7.95 12.58
CA LYS A 125 15.23 6.94 13.23
C LYS A 125 14.90 5.78 12.28
N MET A 126 14.54 6.09 11.03
CA MET A 126 14.29 5.08 9.99
C MET A 126 15.55 4.25 9.68
N SER A 127 16.73 4.88 9.61
CA SER A 127 17.99 4.19 9.37
C SER A 127 18.33 3.21 10.50
N LYS A 128 18.19 3.62 11.77
CA LYS A 128 18.43 2.76 12.94
C LYS A 128 17.51 1.54 12.98
N ASN A 129 16.25 1.68 12.56
CA ASN A 129 15.30 0.57 12.52
C ASN A 129 15.55 -0.42 11.36
N ARG A 130 16.31 -0.02 10.34
CA ARG A 130 16.58 -0.85 9.15
C ARG A 130 18.02 -1.38 9.11
N SER A 131 18.77 -1.25 10.19
CA SER A 131 20.17 -1.65 10.26
C SER A 131 20.48 -2.47 11.51
N GLY A 132 21.62 -3.17 11.49
CA GLY A 132 22.06 -4.03 12.59
C GLY A 132 21.01 -5.08 12.98
N ILE A 133 20.87 -5.32 14.29
CA ILE A 133 19.95 -6.28 14.90
C ILE A 133 18.47 -6.08 14.50
N ASN A 134 18.08 -4.85 14.16
CA ASN A 134 16.69 -4.52 13.81
C ASN A 134 16.33 -4.90 12.36
N HIS A 135 17.32 -5.16 11.51
CA HIS A 135 17.07 -5.51 10.13
C HIS A 135 16.41 -6.91 10.05
N HIS A 136 15.36 -7.05 9.25
CA HIS A 136 14.59 -8.31 9.16
C HIS A 136 15.44 -9.53 8.73
N TYR A 137 16.55 -9.29 8.02
CA TYR A 137 17.53 -10.30 7.62
C TYR A 137 18.77 -10.38 8.52
N TYR A 138 18.79 -9.71 9.67
CA TYR A 138 19.88 -9.85 10.62
C TYR A 138 20.00 -11.32 11.07
N ASN A 139 21.22 -11.85 11.08
CA ASN A 139 21.54 -13.25 11.33
C ASN A 139 20.81 -14.29 10.45
N LYS A 140 20.20 -13.87 9.33
CA LYS A 140 19.61 -14.78 8.35
C LYS A 140 20.51 -14.87 7.12
N SER A 141 20.87 -16.10 6.76
CA SER A 141 21.53 -16.37 5.48
C SER A 141 20.50 -16.51 4.37
N LEU A 142 20.84 -16.06 3.17
CA LEU A 142 20.02 -16.32 1.98
C LEU A 142 20.03 -17.81 1.64
N SER A 143 18.95 -18.28 1.01
CA SER A 143 18.89 -19.65 0.52
C SER A 143 19.97 -19.90 -0.53
N LYS A 144 20.43 -21.15 -0.66
CA LYS A 144 21.40 -21.55 -1.69
C LYS A 144 20.92 -21.20 -3.10
N VAL A 145 19.61 -21.35 -3.36
CA VAL A 145 19.00 -21.00 -4.65
C VAL A 145 19.16 -19.51 -4.97
N THR A 146 18.91 -18.65 -3.98
CA THR A 146 19.06 -17.19 -4.14
C THR A 146 20.52 -16.79 -4.34
N LEU A 147 21.44 -17.42 -3.59
CA LEU A 147 22.88 -17.19 -3.74
C LEU A 147 23.40 -17.64 -5.10
N ASP A 148 22.93 -18.78 -5.60
CA ASP A 148 23.30 -19.31 -6.91
C ASP A 148 22.77 -18.42 -8.04
N ALA A 149 21.52 -17.94 -7.94
CA ALA A 149 20.95 -16.99 -8.89
C ALA A 149 21.74 -15.66 -8.90
N ALA A 150 22.10 -15.14 -7.72
CA ALA A 150 22.92 -13.93 -7.62
C ALA A 150 24.32 -14.13 -8.24
N ALA A 151 24.93 -15.30 -8.05
CA ALA A 151 26.21 -15.65 -8.66
C ALA A 151 26.11 -15.77 -10.19
N GLU A 152 24.99 -16.23 -10.74
CA GLU A 152 24.82 -16.29 -12.19
C GLU A 152 24.69 -14.90 -12.84
N VAL A 153 24.01 -13.97 -12.16
CA VAL A 153 23.76 -12.61 -12.67
C VAL A 153 24.94 -11.68 -12.44
N LEU A 154 25.54 -11.71 -11.25
CA LEU A 154 26.57 -10.75 -10.81
C LEU A 154 27.96 -11.38 -10.68
N GLY A 155 28.07 -12.70 -10.73
CA GLY A 155 29.33 -13.39 -10.60
C GLY A 155 30.22 -13.23 -11.83
N ILE A 156 31.52 -13.15 -11.58
CA ILE A 156 32.53 -13.12 -12.65
C ILE A 156 32.66 -14.55 -13.19
N LYS A 157 32.26 -14.72 -14.45
CA LYS A 157 32.45 -15.96 -15.21
C LYS A 157 33.92 -16.14 -15.56
N ILE A 158 34.44 -17.35 -15.38
CA ILE A 158 35.84 -17.67 -15.65
C ILE A 158 35.91 -18.72 -16.74
N TYR A 159 36.46 -18.32 -17.88
CA TYR A 159 36.73 -19.17 -19.02
C TYR A 159 38.11 -19.80 -18.82
N VAL A 160 38.17 -21.13 -18.87
CA VAL A 160 39.42 -21.89 -18.67
C VAL A 160 39.69 -22.69 -19.93
N TYR A 161 40.85 -22.49 -20.53
CA TYR A 161 41.25 -23.16 -21.77
C TYR A 161 42.46 -24.05 -21.53
N ASP A 162 42.49 -25.22 -22.15
CA ASP A 162 43.68 -26.08 -22.16
C ASP A 162 44.81 -25.39 -22.93
N ALA A 163 46.03 -25.41 -22.39
CA ALA A 163 47.15 -24.68 -22.98
C ALA A 163 47.69 -25.31 -24.28
N LYS A 164 47.43 -26.60 -24.53
CA LYS A 164 47.88 -27.32 -25.73
C LYS A 164 46.84 -27.26 -26.84
N THR A 165 45.58 -27.52 -26.52
CA THR A 165 44.51 -27.61 -27.52
C THR A 165 43.72 -26.32 -27.68
N LEU A 166 43.87 -25.36 -26.76
CA LEU A 166 43.08 -24.12 -26.70
C LEU A 166 41.56 -24.36 -26.65
N THR A 167 41.14 -25.56 -26.22
CA THR A 167 39.72 -25.90 -26.05
C THR A 167 39.23 -25.47 -24.67
N LEU A 168 37.99 -24.98 -24.60
CA LEU A 168 37.36 -24.59 -23.35
C LEU A 168 37.07 -25.83 -22.48
N VAL A 169 37.56 -25.82 -21.25
CA VAL A 169 37.31 -26.87 -20.27
C VAL A 169 35.81 -26.96 -19.97
N ASN A 170 35.26 -28.18 -19.95
CA ASN A 170 33.83 -28.47 -19.71
C ASN A 170 32.84 -27.84 -20.71
N ASN A 171 33.31 -27.33 -21.85
CA ASN A 171 32.50 -26.64 -22.87
C ASN A 171 31.69 -25.43 -22.36
N LYS A 172 31.96 -24.94 -21.13
CA LYS A 172 31.29 -23.80 -20.53
C LYS A 172 32.19 -23.10 -19.51
N PRO A 173 32.06 -21.77 -19.34
CA PRO A 173 32.77 -21.06 -18.28
C PRO A 173 32.24 -21.48 -16.90
N PHE A 174 33.11 -21.40 -15.90
CA PHE A 174 32.71 -21.50 -14.49
C PHE A 174 32.01 -20.21 -14.08
N ARG A 175 30.92 -20.30 -13.30
CA ARG A 175 30.09 -19.17 -12.89
C ARG A 175 30.74 -18.26 -11.84
N SER A 176 31.80 -18.74 -11.17
CA SER A 176 32.53 -17.96 -10.16
C SER A 176 33.92 -18.54 -9.87
N PHE A 177 34.79 -17.71 -9.27
CA PHE A 177 36.07 -18.13 -8.69
C PHE A 177 35.99 -19.37 -7.80
N ARG A 178 34.95 -19.49 -6.97
CA ARG A 178 34.79 -20.61 -6.04
C ARG A 178 34.46 -21.90 -6.78
N GLU A 179 33.73 -21.81 -7.88
CA GLU A 179 33.46 -22.96 -8.72
C GLU A 179 34.71 -23.39 -9.47
N THR A 180 35.50 -22.44 -10.00
CA THR A 180 36.78 -22.74 -10.64
C THR A 180 37.76 -23.41 -9.69
N GLU A 181 37.92 -22.91 -8.46
CA GLU A 181 38.81 -23.51 -7.44
C GLU A 181 38.42 -24.94 -7.05
N LYS A 182 37.12 -25.28 -7.10
CA LYS A 182 36.64 -26.64 -6.81
C LYS A 182 36.93 -27.63 -7.94
N ASN A 183 36.94 -27.17 -9.18
CA ASN A 183 37.06 -28.03 -10.37
C ASN A 183 38.45 -28.01 -10.99
N MET A 184 39.29 -27.03 -10.65
CA MET A 184 40.63 -26.85 -11.19
C MET A 184 41.68 -26.90 -10.07
N PRO A 185 42.90 -27.42 -10.32
CA PRO A 185 43.95 -27.55 -9.32
C PRO A 185 44.67 -26.22 -9.03
N ILE A 186 43.92 -25.14 -8.78
CA ILE A 186 44.45 -23.78 -8.57
C ILE A 186 43.65 -23.07 -7.47
N GLY A 187 44.36 -22.46 -6.51
CA GLY A 187 43.73 -21.70 -5.43
C GLY A 187 43.19 -20.34 -5.91
N ARG A 188 42.11 -19.88 -5.27
CA ARG A 188 41.37 -18.66 -5.67
C ARG A 188 42.22 -17.40 -5.82
N LYS A 189 43.16 -17.15 -4.89
CA LYS A 189 44.08 -16.00 -4.96
C LYS A 189 44.98 -16.05 -6.19
N THR A 190 45.39 -17.26 -6.59
CA THR A 190 46.23 -17.46 -7.77
C THR A 190 45.43 -17.30 -9.06
N ILE A 191 44.16 -17.75 -9.09
CA ILE A 191 43.25 -17.50 -10.21
C ILE A 191 43.16 -16.00 -10.48
N GLN A 192 42.92 -15.18 -9.46
CA GLN A 192 42.84 -13.72 -9.60
C GLN A 192 44.11 -13.10 -10.19
N LYS A 193 45.30 -13.60 -9.80
CA LYS A 193 46.59 -13.13 -10.32
C LYS A 193 46.88 -13.58 -11.75
N LYS A 194 46.24 -14.66 -12.21
CA LYS A 194 46.51 -15.28 -13.51
C LYS A 194 45.42 -15.01 -14.56
N LEU A 195 44.26 -14.50 -14.13
CA LEU A 195 43.20 -14.04 -15.01
C LEU A 195 43.72 -13.01 -16.00
N ASP A 196 43.36 -13.19 -17.27
CA ASP A 196 43.60 -12.27 -18.38
C ASP A 196 45.10 -11.94 -18.61
N THR A 197 46.02 -12.73 -18.04
CA THR A 197 47.47 -12.49 -18.18
C THR A 197 48.07 -12.99 -19.49
N GLY A 198 47.32 -13.78 -20.26
CA GLY A 198 47.83 -14.43 -21.48
C GLY A 198 48.93 -15.46 -21.24
N LYS A 199 49.20 -15.83 -19.98
CA LYS A 199 50.24 -16.80 -19.61
C LYS A 199 49.59 -18.05 -19.01
N PRO A 200 49.93 -19.26 -19.49
CA PRO A 200 49.35 -20.47 -18.96
C PRO A 200 49.89 -20.73 -17.54
N PHE A 201 49.04 -21.29 -16.69
CA PHE A 201 49.42 -21.74 -15.36
C PHE A 201 48.86 -23.13 -15.10
N LYS A 202 49.75 -24.07 -14.74
CA LYS A 202 49.42 -25.50 -14.59
C LYS A 202 48.74 -26.09 -15.84
N GLY A 203 49.18 -25.68 -17.03
CA GLY A 203 48.63 -26.19 -18.29
C GLY A 203 47.29 -25.58 -18.72
N PHE A 204 46.82 -24.51 -18.07
CA PHE A 204 45.56 -23.84 -18.43
C PHE A 204 45.72 -22.33 -18.54
N TYR A 205 44.94 -21.72 -19.42
CA TYR A 205 44.71 -20.28 -19.48
C TYR A 205 43.40 -19.91 -18.76
N TYR A 206 43.35 -18.72 -18.15
CA TYR A 206 42.21 -18.24 -17.38
C TYR A 206 41.81 -16.85 -17.86
N TYR A 207 40.54 -16.65 -18.22
CA TYR A 207 40.04 -15.37 -18.71
C TYR A 207 38.67 -15.02 -18.13
N THR A 208 38.39 -13.72 -18.04
CA THR A 208 37.06 -13.19 -17.69
C THR A 208 36.13 -13.08 -18.89
N LYS A 209 36.66 -13.19 -20.11
CA LYS A 209 35.92 -13.18 -21.37
C LYS A 209 36.29 -14.39 -22.24
N SER A 210 35.41 -14.72 -23.18
CA SER A 210 35.72 -15.70 -24.23
C SER A 210 36.88 -15.19 -25.10
N ILE A 211 37.75 -16.11 -25.56
CA ILE A 211 38.86 -15.80 -26.49
C ILE A 211 38.39 -15.87 -27.96
N LYS A 212 37.21 -16.43 -28.22
CA LYS A 212 36.53 -16.31 -29.52
C LYS A 212 36.10 -14.87 -29.80
#